data_AF-A0A964F624-F1
#
_entry.id   AF-A0A964F624-F1
#
_cell.length_a   1.000
_cell.length_b   1.000
_cell.length_c   1.000
_cell.angle_alpha   90.00
_cell.angle_beta   90.00
_cell.angle_gamma   90.00
#
_symmetry.space_group_name_H-M   'P 1'
#
loop_
_entity.id
_entity.type
_entity.pdbx_description
1 polymer ?
#
loop_
_entity_poly.entity_id
_entity_poly.type
_entity_poly.pdbx_seq_one_letter_code
_entity_poly.pdbx_strand_id
1 'polypeptide(L)'
;MRVEFWARPVRGISAAAAMAAGLVLAGCGGPAGSVAGGDPDPVSTKLGNLLAFNSTTAPPLPNKNAGARIDCPIVQIEPGMSALRVGGAESSSVRYQIAIGEVARECSQSNGQLFVRVGVETRTVVGPAGGPGTYTAPLTVSLRRTADEKVLASKTYQVGGAVGSTGTAINALIADPLSAPFINERAADDYEIVLAIGKGGAATDGRRSRRRR
;
A
#
# COMPACT_ATOMS: atom_id res chain seq x y z
N MET A 1 -26.36 40.69 43.53
CA MET A 1 -24.93 40.49 43.85
C MET A 1 -24.20 40.27 42.52
N ARG A 2 -23.78 41.36 41.86
CA ARG A 2 -22.43 41.95 41.87
C ARG A 2 -21.34 41.00 41.31
N VAL A 3 -21.09 41.22 40.03
CA VAL A 3 -19.89 40.90 39.23
C VAL A 3 -18.65 41.54 39.84
N GLU A 4 -17.53 40.81 39.93
CA GLU A 4 -16.19 41.40 39.94
C GLU A 4 -15.19 40.55 39.14
N PHE A 5 -14.78 41.13 38.01
CA PHE A 5 -13.52 40.91 37.33
C PHE A 5 -12.35 41.20 38.27
N TRP A 6 -11.28 40.40 38.21
CA TRP A 6 -9.96 40.89 38.60
C TRP A 6 -8.93 40.56 37.52
N ALA A 7 -8.71 41.56 36.67
CA ALA A 7 -7.45 41.78 35.98
C ALA A 7 -6.54 42.60 36.92
N ARG A 8 -5.21 42.40 36.84
CA ARG A 8 -4.11 43.37 37.07
C ARG A 8 -2.77 42.63 37.36
N PRO A 9 -1.59 43.28 37.25
CA PRO A 9 -1.15 44.24 36.24
C PRO A 9 0.30 44.00 35.74
N VAL A 10 0.60 44.64 34.63
CA VAL A 10 1.93 44.85 34.00
C VAL A 10 2.79 45.85 34.78
N ARG A 11 4.12 45.65 34.80
CA ARG A 11 5.23 46.65 34.75
C ARG A 11 6.53 45.95 35.22
N GLY A 12 7.67 45.99 34.55
CA GLY A 12 8.14 46.75 33.39
C GLY A 12 9.59 47.19 33.62
N ILE A 13 10.38 47.27 32.54
CA ILE A 13 11.38 48.34 32.25
C ILE A 13 12.67 48.21 33.09
N SER A 14 13.92 48.23 32.58
CA SER A 14 14.57 48.76 31.37
C SER A 14 15.99 48.17 31.30
N ALA A 15 16.53 47.84 30.12
CA ALA A 15 17.44 48.66 29.30
C ALA A 15 18.89 48.72 29.86
N ALA A 16 19.99 48.70 29.10
CA ALA A 16 20.23 48.85 27.68
C ALA A 16 21.64 48.29 27.37
N ALA A 17 21.88 47.90 26.11
CA ALA A 17 22.95 48.42 25.23
C ALA A 17 24.12 47.42 25.06
N ALA A 18 24.67 47.15 23.88
CA ALA A 18 24.45 47.65 22.52
C ALA A 18 25.15 46.70 21.51
N MET A 19 24.62 46.69 20.26
CA MET A 19 25.30 46.63 18.94
C MET A 19 26.40 45.59 18.69
N ALA A 20 26.53 44.93 17.54
CA ALA A 20 25.86 44.91 16.24
C ALA A 20 26.56 43.81 15.38
N ALA A 21 25.93 43.47 14.25
CA ALA A 21 26.46 42.78 13.05
C ALA A 21 26.04 41.31 12.85
N GLY A 22 25.26 41.08 11.78
CA GLY A 22 25.02 39.76 11.19
C GLY A 22 23.60 39.53 10.68
N LEU A 23 23.14 40.31 9.71
CA LEU A 23 21.96 39.98 8.89
C LEU A 23 22.23 38.75 8.00
N VAL A 24 21.13 38.09 7.63
CA VAL A 24 20.92 37.14 6.53
C VAL A 24 21.08 35.65 6.87
N LEU A 25 19.93 34.99 7.08
CA LEU A 25 19.59 33.71 6.44
C LEU A 25 18.06 33.50 6.52
N ALA A 26 17.36 34.28 5.70
CA ALA A 26 16.00 33.94 5.29
C ALA A 26 16.09 33.01 4.07
N GLY A 27 15.45 31.83 4.17
CA GLY A 27 14.85 31.09 3.06
C GLY A 27 15.75 30.40 2.04
N CYS A 28 15.73 29.06 2.03
CA CYS A 28 15.36 28.31 0.81
C CYS A 28 14.96 26.86 1.17
N GLY A 29 13.70 26.67 1.54
CA GLY A 29 13.05 25.37 1.53
C GLY A 29 12.24 25.22 0.24
N GLY A 30 12.88 24.67 -0.79
CA GLY A 30 12.27 24.20 -2.05
C GLY A 30 12.66 24.98 -3.32
N PRO A 31 12.68 24.36 -4.52
CA PRO A 31 12.98 22.96 -4.84
C PRO A 31 14.50 22.78 -4.99
N ALA A 32 15.00 21.56 -4.83
CA ALA A 32 16.25 21.20 -5.50
C ALA A 32 16.01 21.47 -7.00
N GLY A 33 16.68 22.51 -7.52
CA GLY A 33 16.74 22.81 -8.93
C GLY A 33 17.24 21.56 -9.63
N SER A 34 16.31 20.80 -10.18
CA SER A 34 16.63 19.76 -11.13
C SER A 34 17.34 20.46 -12.27
N VAL A 35 18.62 20.16 -12.49
CA VAL A 35 19.22 20.33 -13.82
C VAL A 35 18.60 19.25 -14.73
N ALA A 36 17.29 19.37 -14.95
CA ALA A 36 16.59 18.62 -15.97
C ALA A 36 16.74 19.40 -17.27
N GLY A 37 17.38 18.74 -18.25
CA GLY A 37 17.03 18.87 -19.65
C GLY A 37 17.24 20.25 -20.27
N GLY A 38 18.50 20.59 -20.52
CA GLY A 38 18.86 21.29 -21.75
C GLY A 38 19.56 20.29 -22.66
N ASP A 39 19.31 20.37 -23.96
CA ASP A 39 19.79 19.57 -25.08
C ASP A 39 21.13 18.81 -24.91
N PRO A 40 21.30 17.63 -25.56
CA PRO A 40 22.46 16.76 -25.37
C PRO A 40 23.73 17.31 -26.03
N ASP A 41 24.24 18.45 -25.55
CA ASP A 41 25.55 18.94 -25.90
C ASP A 41 26.59 18.31 -24.95
N PRO A 42 27.64 17.64 -25.49
CA PRO A 42 28.66 16.97 -24.69
C PRO A 42 29.47 17.94 -23.81
N VAL A 43 29.42 19.24 -24.12
CA VAL A 43 30.16 20.30 -23.40
C VAL A 43 29.40 20.74 -22.13
N SER A 44 28.09 20.93 -22.21
CA SER A 44 27.26 21.36 -21.07
C SER A 44 27.22 20.31 -19.96
N THR A 45 27.11 19.04 -20.35
CA THR A 45 27.13 17.90 -19.41
C THR A 45 28.47 17.76 -18.68
N LYS A 46 29.60 18.04 -19.36
CA LYS A 46 30.94 17.98 -18.77
C LYS A 46 31.21 19.13 -17.80
N LEU A 47 30.76 20.35 -18.14
CA LEU A 47 30.85 21.51 -17.24
C LEU A 47 29.98 21.31 -16.00
N GLY A 48 28.75 20.80 -16.16
CA GLY A 48 27.88 20.46 -15.03
C GLY A 48 28.53 19.43 -14.10
N ASN A 49 29.14 18.38 -14.66
CA ASN A 49 29.84 17.37 -13.87
C ASN A 49 31.09 17.92 -13.18
N LEU A 50 31.85 18.82 -13.83
CA LEU A 50 33.01 19.48 -13.23
C LEU A 50 32.62 20.35 -12.04
N LEU A 51 31.53 21.12 -12.15
CA LEU A 51 31.05 21.98 -11.07
C LEU A 51 30.48 21.18 -9.90
N ALA A 52 29.80 20.07 -10.17
CA ALA A 52 29.15 19.26 -9.14
C ALA A 52 30.07 18.22 -8.48
N PHE A 53 31.01 17.63 -9.24
CA PHE A 53 31.81 16.48 -8.82
C PHE A 53 33.32 16.70 -8.95
N ASN A 54 33.77 17.91 -9.30
CA ASN A 54 35.17 18.23 -9.60
C ASN A 54 35.82 17.25 -10.61
N SER A 55 34.98 16.67 -11.48
CA SER A 55 35.36 15.61 -12.42
C SER A 55 34.57 15.77 -13.71
N THR A 56 35.22 15.60 -14.87
CA THR A 56 34.54 15.60 -16.17
C THR A 56 33.63 14.38 -16.37
N THR A 57 33.79 13.38 -15.51
CA THR A 57 33.04 12.13 -15.53
C THR A 57 32.16 12.09 -14.28
N ALA A 58 30.84 12.13 -14.47
CA ALA A 58 29.90 11.86 -13.39
C ALA A 58 30.18 10.46 -12.82
N PRO A 59 30.18 10.29 -11.47
CA PRO A 59 30.17 8.97 -10.88
C PRO A 59 29.02 8.16 -11.50
N PRO A 60 29.21 6.85 -11.79
CA PRO A 60 28.10 6.02 -12.20
C PRO A 60 26.99 6.17 -11.14
N LEU A 61 25.79 6.55 -11.57
CA LEU A 61 24.63 6.58 -10.70
C LEU A 61 24.60 5.24 -9.95
N PRO A 62 24.70 5.24 -8.60
CA PRO A 62 24.31 4.05 -7.87
C PRO A 62 22.87 3.81 -8.31
N ASN A 63 22.57 2.63 -8.86
CA ASN A 63 21.27 2.23 -9.41
C ASN A 63 21.04 2.37 -10.93
N LYS A 64 22.05 2.30 -11.79
CA LYS A 64 21.82 1.75 -13.16
C LYS A 64 21.63 0.23 -13.19
N ASN A 65 21.71 -0.41 -12.03
CA ASN A 65 21.40 -1.81 -11.78
C ASN A 65 20.19 -1.97 -10.83
N ALA A 66 19.27 -0.99 -10.83
CA ALA A 66 17.92 -1.29 -10.37
C ALA A 66 17.30 -2.16 -11.47
N GLY A 67 17.25 -3.48 -11.27
CA GLY A 67 16.56 -4.40 -12.19
C GLY A 67 15.21 -3.79 -12.58
N ALA A 68 14.84 -3.94 -13.86
CA ALA A 68 13.63 -3.38 -14.46
C ALA A 68 12.54 -3.19 -13.40
N ARG A 69 12.28 -1.94 -13.00
CA ARG A 69 11.29 -1.64 -11.96
C ARG A 69 9.93 -1.87 -12.58
N ILE A 70 9.51 -3.12 -12.62
CA ILE A 70 8.19 -3.54 -13.06
C ILE A 70 7.19 -2.83 -12.18
N ASP A 71 6.34 -2.02 -12.79
CA ASP A 71 5.25 -1.35 -12.09
C ASP A 71 4.16 -2.37 -11.81
N CYS A 72 4.08 -2.79 -10.55
CA CYS A 72 3.15 -3.85 -10.16
C CYS A 72 1.69 -3.46 -10.43
N PRO A 73 0.82 -4.42 -10.78
CA PRO A 73 -0.64 -4.26 -10.80
C PRO A 73 -1.18 -3.69 -9.50
N ILE A 74 -2.09 -2.71 -9.58
CA ILE A 74 -2.74 -2.13 -8.39
C ILE A 74 -3.64 -3.15 -7.72
N VAL A 75 -3.72 -3.08 -6.39
CA VAL A 75 -4.66 -3.91 -5.64
C VAL A 75 -5.95 -3.14 -5.42
N GLN A 76 -7.05 -3.72 -5.87
CA GLN A 76 -8.40 -3.26 -5.65
C GLN A 76 -9.12 -4.26 -4.76
N ILE A 77 -9.98 -3.75 -3.89
CA ILE A 77 -10.85 -4.59 -3.07
C ILE A 77 -12.23 -4.56 -3.70
N GLU A 78 -12.82 -5.74 -3.94
CA GLU A 78 -14.16 -5.86 -4.53
C GLU A 78 -15.16 -5.12 -3.62
N PRO A 79 -16.07 -4.29 -4.19
CA PRO A 79 -16.98 -3.48 -3.38
C PRO A 79 -17.80 -4.33 -2.40
N GLY A 80 -17.80 -3.93 -1.13
CA GLY A 80 -18.48 -4.67 -0.05
C GLY A 80 -17.73 -5.90 0.47
N MET A 81 -16.56 -6.23 -0.11
CA MET A 81 -15.74 -7.40 0.23
C MET A 81 -14.43 -7.02 0.92
N SER A 82 -14.38 -5.84 1.56
CA SER A 82 -13.27 -5.40 2.41
C SER A 82 -13.36 -5.95 3.83
N ALA A 83 -14.57 -6.30 4.28
CA ALA A 83 -14.79 -6.91 5.58
C ALA A 83 -15.95 -7.91 5.52
N LEU A 84 -15.78 -9.04 6.21
CA LEU A 84 -16.82 -10.01 6.47
C LEU A 84 -17.32 -9.82 7.91
N ARG A 85 -18.60 -9.55 8.05
CA ARG A 85 -19.30 -9.53 9.34
C ARG A 85 -20.17 -10.77 9.46
N VAL A 86 -20.01 -11.49 10.57
CA VAL A 86 -20.83 -12.67 10.88
C VAL A 86 -21.63 -12.43 12.17
N GLY A 87 -22.94 -12.59 12.09
CA GLY A 87 -23.90 -12.28 13.15
C GLY A 87 -25.22 -11.76 12.57
N GLY A 88 -26.09 -11.23 13.42
CA GLY A 88 -27.32 -10.58 12.98
C GLY A 88 -27.14 -9.12 12.54
N ALA A 89 -28.24 -8.49 12.16
CA ALA A 89 -28.27 -7.10 11.68
C ALA A 89 -27.92 -6.10 12.81
N GLU A 90 -28.35 -6.39 14.03
CA GLU A 90 -28.12 -5.55 15.21
C GLU A 90 -26.66 -5.68 15.66
N SER A 91 -26.06 -4.57 16.12
CA SER A 91 -24.69 -4.55 16.63
C SER A 91 -24.44 -5.50 17.81
N SER A 92 -25.45 -5.72 18.65
CA SER A 92 -25.39 -6.65 19.79
C SER A 92 -25.30 -8.11 19.37
N SER A 93 -25.74 -8.45 18.16
CA SER A 93 -25.79 -9.82 17.66
C SER A 93 -24.57 -10.23 16.84
N VAL A 94 -23.56 -9.35 16.72
CA VAL A 94 -22.32 -9.63 16.01
C VAL A 94 -21.50 -10.66 16.76
N ARG A 95 -21.14 -11.74 16.07
CA ARG A 95 -20.22 -12.75 16.61
C ARG A 95 -18.78 -12.36 16.36
N TYR A 96 -18.44 -12.03 15.12
CA TYR A 96 -17.11 -11.56 14.77
C TYR A 96 -17.11 -10.80 13.44
N GLN A 97 -16.02 -10.07 13.21
CA GLN A 97 -15.74 -9.39 11.96
C GLN A 97 -14.29 -9.68 11.55
N ILE A 98 -14.06 -9.91 10.26
CA ILE A 98 -12.72 -10.02 9.69
C ILE A 98 -12.62 -8.96 8.60
N ALA A 99 -11.64 -8.07 8.70
CA ALA A 99 -11.39 -7.02 7.72
C ALA A 99 -10.01 -7.18 7.09
N ILE A 100 -9.91 -6.81 5.81
CA ILE A 100 -8.64 -6.63 5.12
C ILE A 100 -7.98 -5.37 5.67
N GLY A 101 -6.74 -5.50 6.12
CA GLY A 101 -5.90 -4.41 6.60
C GLY A 101 -4.90 -3.99 5.53
N GLU A 102 -3.61 -4.06 5.88
CA GLU A 102 -2.52 -3.77 4.97
C GLU A 102 -2.38 -4.81 3.86
N VAL A 103 -1.96 -4.34 2.68
CA VAL A 103 -1.72 -5.20 1.52
C VAL A 103 -0.37 -4.86 0.89
N ALA A 104 0.40 -5.90 0.62
CA ALA A 104 1.68 -5.81 -0.07
C ALA A 104 1.64 -6.56 -1.40
N ARG A 105 2.41 -6.11 -2.38
CA ARG A 105 2.50 -6.70 -3.71
C ARG A 105 3.96 -6.80 -4.13
N GLU A 106 4.32 -7.93 -4.71
CA GLU A 106 5.64 -8.18 -5.26
C GLU A 106 5.49 -8.77 -6.66
N CYS A 107 6.20 -8.19 -7.63
CA CYS A 107 6.19 -8.65 -9.01
C CYS A 107 7.57 -9.07 -9.45
N SER A 108 7.62 -10.17 -10.17
CA SER A 108 8.82 -10.66 -10.83
C SER A 108 8.48 -11.07 -12.26
N GLN A 109 9.43 -10.94 -13.17
CA GLN A 109 9.28 -11.39 -14.54
C GLN A 109 10.24 -12.55 -14.79
N SER A 110 9.74 -13.60 -15.43
CA SER A 110 10.57 -14.70 -15.92
C SER A 110 9.92 -15.31 -17.16
N ASN A 111 10.73 -15.61 -18.19
CA ASN A 111 10.27 -16.28 -19.42
C ASN A 111 9.06 -15.63 -20.11
N GLY A 112 8.99 -14.29 -20.14
CA GLY A 112 7.86 -13.55 -20.73
C GLY A 112 6.56 -13.66 -19.95
N GLN A 113 6.61 -14.16 -18.71
CA GLN A 113 5.49 -14.19 -17.76
C GLN A 113 5.77 -13.23 -16.61
N LEU A 114 4.72 -12.56 -16.17
CA LEU A 114 4.67 -11.76 -14.95
C LEU A 114 4.14 -12.65 -13.82
N PHE A 115 4.90 -12.76 -12.73
CA PHE A 115 4.50 -13.44 -11.51
C PHE A 115 4.21 -12.40 -10.43
N VAL A 116 3.00 -12.43 -9.90
CA VAL A 116 2.50 -11.47 -8.91
C VAL A 116 2.20 -12.20 -7.61
N ARG A 117 2.92 -11.86 -6.55
CA ARG A 117 2.65 -12.33 -5.17
C ARG A 117 1.98 -11.22 -4.39
N VAL A 118 1.01 -11.58 -3.57
CA VAL A 118 0.22 -10.64 -2.79
C VAL A 118 0.26 -11.06 -1.33
N GLY A 119 0.74 -10.17 -0.47
CA GLY A 119 0.63 -10.30 0.98
C GLY A 119 -0.61 -9.55 1.45
N VAL A 120 -1.45 -10.20 2.25
CA VAL A 120 -2.66 -9.60 2.80
C VAL A 120 -2.64 -9.75 4.32
N GLU A 121 -2.71 -8.63 5.02
CA GLU A 121 -3.00 -8.61 6.44
C GLU A 121 -4.52 -8.60 6.63
N THR A 122 -4.97 -9.37 7.62
CA THR A 122 -6.36 -9.40 8.05
C THR A 122 -6.45 -9.20 9.55
N ARG A 123 -7.46 -8.44 9.96
CA ARG A 123 -7.76 -8.19 11.37
C ARG A 123 -9.09 -8.82 11.72
N THR A 124 -9.06 -9.68 12.73
CA THR A 124 -10.25 -10.31 13.31
C THR A 124 -10.62 -9.61 14.61
N VAL A 125 -11.90 -9.28 14.78
CA VAL A 125 -12.47 -8.68 15.99
C VAL A 125 -13.71 -9.47 16.41
N VAL A 126 -13.76 -9.86 17.67
CA VAL A 126 -14.91 -10.55 18.28
C VAL A 126 -15.95 -9.50 18.67
N GLY A 127 -17.21 -9.76 18.31
CA GLY A 127 -18.34 -8.88 18.64
C GLY A 127 -19.00 -9.25 19.98
N PRO A 128 -20.03 -8.50 20.41
CA PRO A 128 -20.67 -8.69 21.71
C PRO A 128 -21.34 -10.06 21.91
N ALA A 129 -21.78 -10.70 20.82
CA ALA A 129 -22.36 -12.05 20.85
C ALA A 129 -21.33 -13.15 20.57
N GLY A 130 -20.04 -12.80 20.44
CA GLY A 130 -18.94 -13.72 20.22
C GLY A 130 -18.12 -13.97 21.49
N GLY A 131 -17.27 -15.00 21.44
CA GLY A 131 -16.35 -15.35 22.52
C GLY A 131 -14.96 -15.73 22.00
N PRO A 132 -14.03 -16.13 22.87
CA PRO A 132 -12.74 -16.68 22.44
C PRO A 132 -12.92 -17.92 21.57
N GLY A 133 -12.15 -18.04 20.49
CA GLY A 133 -12.28 -19.12 19.52
C GLY A 133 -11.51 -18.89 18.23
N THR A 134 -11.63 -19.81 17.28
CA THR A 134 -10.99 -19.69 15.96
C THR A 134 -12.00 -19.18 14.95
N TYR A 135 -11.65 -18.10 14.25
CA TYR A 135 -12.50 -17.46 13.26
C TYR A 135 -11.77 -17.40 11.92
N THR A 136 -12.43 -17.85 10.86
CA THR A 136 -11.84 -17.87 9.51
C THR A 136 -12.82 -17.38 8.46
N ALA A 137 -12.31 -16.80 7.39
CA ALA A 137 -13.07 -16.38 6.22
C ALA A 137 -12.34 -16.77 4.93
N PRO A 138 -13.07 -17.07 3.84
CA PRO A 138 -12.45 -17.19 2.53
C PRO A 138 -12.00 -15.81 2.03
N LEU A 139 -10.76 -15.71 1.58
CA LEU A 139 -10.22 -14.55 0.86
C LEU A 139 -9.84 -15.00 -0.55
N THR A 140 -10.48 -14.43 -1.55
CA THR A 140 -10.14 -14.65 -2.96
C THR A 140 -9.19 -13.57 -3.43
N VAL A 141 -8.06 -13.99 -4.01
CA VAL A 141 -7.09 -13.15 -4.72
C VAL A 141 -7.22 -13.47 -6.19
N SER A 142 -7.51 -12.47 -7.01
CA SER A 142 -7.66 -12.64 -8.45
C SER A 142 -6.84 -11.61 -9.21
N LEU A 143 -6.34 -12.02 -10.38
CA LEU A 143 -5.63 -11.17 -11.32
C LEU A 143 -6.54 -10.96 -12.52
N ARG A 144 -6.90 -9.70 -12.78
CA ARG A 144 -7.85 -9.28 -13.81
C ARG A 144 -7.12 -8.39 -14.83
N ARG A 145 -7.50 -8.51 -16.10
CA ARG A 145 -7.05 -7.59 -17.15
C ARG A 145 -7.95 -6.36 -17.15
N THR A 146 -7.34 -5.19 -17.14
CA THR A 146 -8.05 -3.89 -17.06
C THR A 146 -8.85 -3.60 -18.33
N ALA A 147 -8.36 -4.03 -19.50
CA ALA A 147 -8.99 -3.71 -20.79
C ALA A 147 -10.37 -4.36 -21.01
N ASP A 148 -10.58 -5.58 -20.50
CA ASP A 148 -11.79 -6.38 -20.73
C ASP A 148 -12.42 -6.92 -19.44
N GLU A 149 -11.92 -6.49 -18.27
CA GLU A 149 -12.38 -6.93 -16.95
C GLU A 149 -12.32 -8.45 -16.74
N LYS A 150 -11.51 -9.16 -17.54
CA LYS A 150 -11.44 -10.61 -17.52
C LYS A 150 -10.50 -11.11 -16.44
N VAL A 151 -11.00 -11.99 -15.57
CA VAL A 151 -10.17 -12.70 -14.59
C VAL A 151 -9.29 -13.74 -15.31
N LEU A 152 -7.98 -13.57 -15.20
CA LEU A 152 -6.98 -14.44 -15.80
C LEU A 152 -6.62 -15.60 -14.88
N ALA A 153 -6.48 -15.31 -13.59
CA ALA A 153 -6.17 -16.29 -12.56
C ALA A 153 -6.86 -15.88 -11.26
N SER A 154 -7.28 -16.86 -10.47
CA SER A 154 -7.91 -16.62 -9.17
C SER A 154 -7.61 -17.77 -8.22
N LYS A 155 -7.37 -17.45 -6.95
CA LYS A 155 -7.14 -18.43 -5.90
C LYS A 155 -7.78 -17.97 -4.61
N THR A 156 -8.37 -18.90 -3.87
CA THR A 156 -9.04 -18.62 -2.61
C THR A 156 -8.28 -19.28 -1.47
N TYR A 157 -8.08 -18.51 -0.40
CA TYR A 157 -7.39 -18.89 0.82
C TYR A 157 -8.32 -18.77 2.02
N GLN A 158 -7.99 -19.45 3.11
CA GLN A 158 -8.64 -19.21 4.40
C GLN A 158 -7.76 -18.25 5.21
N VAL A 159 -8.33 -17.12 5.58
CA VAL A 159 -7.69 -16.09 6.43
C VAL A 159 -8.41 -15.98 7.77
N GLY A 160 -7.74 -15.39 8.75
CA GLY A 160 -8.19 -15.35 10.13
C GLY A 160 -7.33 -16.23 11.04
N GLY A 161 -7.79 -16.49 12.26
CA GLY A 161 -7.02 -17.20 13.26
C GLY A 161 -7.71 -17.35 14.61
N ALA A 162 -6.97 -17.88 15.57
CA ALA A 162 -7.41 -17.98 16.95
C ALA A 162 -7.43 -16.59 17.60
N VAL A 163 -8.57 -16.24 18.20
CA VAL A 163 -8.75 -15.01 18.97
C VAL A 163 -8.93 -15.39 20.44
N GLY A 164 -8.04 -14.88 21.27
CA GLY A 164 -8.08 -15.05 22.73
C GLY A 164 -9.07 -14.11 23.41
N SER A 165 -8.94 -13.99 24.73
CA SER A 165 -9.79 -13.12 25.58
C SER A 165 -9.64 -11.62 25.29
N THR A 166 -8.60 -11.20 24.55
CA THR A 166 -8.42 -9.82 24.09
C THR A 166 -9.45 -9.41 23.04
N GLY A 167 -10.14 -10.37 22.41
CA GLY A 167 -11.18 -10.12 21.42
C GLY A 167 -10.66 -9.65 20.05
N THR A 168 -9.34 -9.60 19.83
CA THR A 168 -8.76 -9.21 18.53
C THR A 168 -7.54 -10.05 18.16
N ALA A 169 -7.37 -10.33 16.87
CA ALA A 169 -6.17 -10.94 16.29
C ALA A 169 -5.81 -10.31 14.94
N ILE A 170 -4.52 -10.31 14.61
CA ILE A 170 -3.99 -9.88 13.30
C ILE A 170 -3.28 -11.08 12.69
N ASN A 171 -3.56 -11.35 11.42
CA ASN A 171 -3.05 -12.49 10.68
C ASN A 171 -2.58 -12.04 9.30
N ALA A 172 -1.41 -12.51 8.88
CA ALA A 172 -0.87 -12.27 7.55
C ALA A 172 -0.97 -13.53 6.70
N LEU A 173 -1.36 -13.36 5.43
CA LEU A 173 -1.35 -14.39 4.41
C LEU A 173 -0.46 -13.92 3.26
N ILE A 174 0.42 -14.79 2.78
CA ILE A 174 1.12 -14.58 1.51
C ILE A 174 0.50 -15.53 0.49
N ALA A 175 -0.15 -14.96 -0.53
CA ALA A 175 -0.73 -15.71 -1.61
C ALA A 175 0.36 -16.30 -2.53
N ASP A 176 0.03 -17.43 -3.15
CA ASP A 176 0.87 -18.02 -4.17
C ASP A 176 0.94 -17.10 -5.39
N PRO A 177 2.05 -17.13 -6.13
CA PRO A 177 2.21 -16.28 -7.30
C PRO A 177 1.13 -16.57 -8.35
N LEU A 178 0.40 -15.52 -8.74
CA LEU A 178 -0.46 -15.54 -9.93
C LEU A 178 0.37 -15.16 -11.16
N SER A 179 0.13 -15.84 -12.28
CA SER A 179 0.86 -15.61 -13.53
C SER A 179 -0.01 -14.92 -14.59
N ALA A 180 0.55 -13.94 -15.29
CA ALA A 180 -0.05 -13.35 -16.49
C ALA A 180 1.01 -13.09 -17.58
N PRO A 181 0.60 -12.96 -18.85
CA PRO A 181 1.51 -12.58 -19.93
C PRO A 181 2.17 -11.22 -19.65
N PHE A 182 3.50 -11.16 -19.74
CA PHE A 182 4.22 -9.89 -19.59
C PHE A 182 4.19 -9.11 -20.91
N ILE A 183 3.47 -7.99 -20.94
CA ILE A 183 3.31 -7.15 -22.14
C ILE A 183 4.36 -6.02 -22.14
N ASN A 184 4.44 -5.28 -21.03
CA ASN A 184 5.34 -4.16 -20.85
C ASN A 184 5.74 -4.03 -19.36
N GLU A 185 6.67 -3.12 -19.06
CA GLU A 185 7.11 -2.85 -17.68
C GLU A 185 6.03 -2.13 -16.84
N ARG A 186 4.98 -1.58 -17.46
CA ARG A 186 3.84 -0.89 -16.86
C ARG A 186 2.66 -1.83 -16.64
N ALA A 187 2.92 -2.96 -15.99
CA ALA A 187 1.88 -3.96 -15.74
C ALA A 187 0.69 -3.42 -14.92
N ALA A 188 0.86 -2.32 -14.19
CA ALA A 188 -0.19 -1.55 -13.53
C ALA A 188 -1.31 -1.04 -14.46
N ASP A 189 -0.99 -0.75 -15.73
CA ASP A 189 -1.95 -0.24 -16.70
C ASP A 189 -2.76 -1.38 -17.34
N ASP A 190 -2.16 -2.56 -17.50
CA ASP A 190 -2.75 -3.71 -18.18
C ASP A 190 -3.52 -4.64 -17.25
N TYR A 191 -3.12 -4.71 -15.98
CA TYR A 191 -3.63 -5.66 -15.01
C TYR A 191 -3.91 -5.01 -13.67
N GLU A 192 -4.86 -5.61 -12.96
CA GLU A 192 -5.17 -5.29 -11.57
C GLU A 192 -5.37 -6.56 -10.75
N ILE A 193 -5.10 -6.46 -9.47
CA ILE A 193 -5.32 -7.52 -8.49
C ILE A 193 -6.61 -7.19 -7.76
N VAL A 194 -7.59 -8.10 -7.77
CA VAL A 194 -8.84 -7.94 -7.03
C VAL A 194 -8.87 -8.87 -5.83
N LEU A 195 -9.06 -8.29 -4.63
CA LEU A 195 -9.25 -8.99 -3.37
C LEU A 195 -10.72 -9.02 -2.98
N ALA A 196 -11.22 -10.16 -2.51
CA ALA A 196 -12.59 -10.28 -2.00
C ALA A 196 -12.65 -11.22 -0.79
N ILE A 197 -13.02 -10.69 0.39
CA ILE A 197 -13.25 -11.51 1.59
C ILE A 197 -14.73 -11.95 1.68
N GLY A 198 -14.99 -13.19 2.08
CA GLY A 198 -16.34 -13.74 2.22
C GLY A 198 -16.91 -14.38 0.95
N LYS A 199 -16.30 -14.15 -0.22
CA LYS A 199 -16.65 -14.86 -1.46
C LYS A 199 -15.99 -16.24 -1.41
N GLY A 200 -16.74 -17.26 -0.98
CA GLY A 200 -16.30 -18.65 -1.15
C GLY A 200 -16.13 -18.89 -2.65
N GLY A 201 -14.90 -19.14 -3.09
CA GLY A 201 -14.55 -19.22 -4.51
C GLY A 201 -15.58 -20.04 -5.29
N ALA A 202 -16.08 -19.46 -6.39
CA ALA A 202 -16.72 -20.24 -7.43
C ALA A 202 -15.68 -21.26 -7.90
N ALA A 203 -15.74 -22.48 -7.35
CA ALA A 203 -15.00 -23.58 -7.86
C ALA A 203 -15.35 -23.69 -9.35
N THR A 204 -14.39 -23.46 -10.23
CA THR A 204 -14.45 -23.99 -11.57
C THR A 204 -14.40 -25.51 -11.45
N ASP A 205 -15.55 -26.10 -11.12
CA ASP A 205 -15.79 -27.54 -11.12
C ASP A 205 -15.88 -28.01 -12.57
N GLY A 206 -14.71 -28.10 -13.20
CA GLY A 206 -14.51 -28.90 -14.42
C GLY A 206 -14.56 -30.41 -14.16
N ARG A 207 -15.13 -30.87 -13.04
CA ARG A 207 -15.21 -32.29 -12.67
C ARG A 207 -16.64 -32.75 -12.37
N ARG A 208 -17.61 -32.19 -13.09
CA ARG A 208 -18.95 -32.77 -13.24
C ARG A 208 -19.19 -33.52 -14.56
N SER A 209 -18.11 -33.99 -15.19
CA SER A 209 -18.16 -34.96 -16.28
C SER A 209 -17.62 -36.31 -15.79
N ARG A 210 -18.39 -37.39 -16.02
CA ARG A 210 -18.20 -38.78 -15.56
C ARG A 210 -18.60 -39.12 -14.12
N ARG A 211 -19.90 -39.09 -13.85
CA ARG A 211 -20.54 -40.23 -13.15
C ARG A 211 -22.03 -40.34 -13.46
N ARG A 212 -22.36 -40.56 -14.73
CA ARG A 212 -23.63 -41.19 -15.15
C ARG A 212 -23.41 -41.89 -16.48
N ARG A 213 -23.12 -43.19 -16.41
CA ARG A 213 -23.57 -44.26 -17.30
C ARG A 213 -23.17 -45.57 -16.66
#